data_AF-A0A7R9NGK2-F1
#
_entry.id   AF-A0A7R9NGK2-F1
#
_cell.length_a   1.000
_cell.length_b   1.000
_cell.length_c   1.000
_cell.angle_alpha   90.00
_cell.angle_beta   90.00
_cell.angle_gamma   90.00
#
_symmetry.space_group_name_H-M   'P 1'
#
loop_
_entity.id
_entity.type
_entity.pdbx_description
1 polymer ?
#
loop_
_entity_poly.entity_id
_entity_poly.type
_entity_poly.pdbx_seq_one_letter_code
_entity_poly.pdbx_strand_id
1 'polypeptide(L)'
;CLEMISDKNFTINEQGCFKLYDPVACAREAILAFLATVTFLICMARIIKFHVVKHLQIQHYIIFYLGAINCAACVVLWLASEYYSQLAIITSYIKLLLVTLVCHCYWTLVARVIHREQLIKCAIVPFLVIFVVFFTSVSVFGMIKESDVNRDCFRIYCVALSGGDFVLVQLFTVACALITRKINYVSATDNFKYSQKRNLWGLAIILEISSTLTLTYDLTMKTLSDRQFGCSSLFLDDQVLYSSVMLGYVLMKFLLPIWTMLAIFRPIPRLLIDSIQDLGWSGTSDTSSLTSSVIRGMAIAKSKKSNHFPSSPKTS
;
A
#
# COMPACT_ATOMS: atom_id res chain seq x y z
N CYS A 1 7.82 -0.55 15.50
CA CYS A 1 7.52 -0.67 16.94
C CYS A 1 6.75 -1.91 17.33
N LEU A 2 6.24 -2.72 16.39
CA LEU A 2 5.29 -3.77 16.73
C LEU A 2 5.81 -4.89 17.65
N GLU A 3 7.10 -5.01 17.93
CA GLU A 3 7.59 -6.16 18.72
C GLU A 3 8.62 -5.82 19.79
N MET A 4 8.73 -4.54 20.17
CA MET A 4 9.80 -4.12 21.08
C MET A 4 9.29 -3.68 22.44
N ILE A 5 8.30 -4.40 22.96
CA ILE A 5 7.93 -4.38 24.37
C ILE A 5 8.57 -5.63 25.00
N SER A 6 9.90 -5.70 24.96
CA SER A 6 10.64 -6.66 25.79
C SER A 6 10.96 -5.95 27.10
N ASP A 7 9.99 -5.93 28.01
CA ASP A 7 10.24 -5.48 29.38
C ASP A 7 10.64 -6.70 30.20
N LYS A 8 11.86 -6.67 30.77
CA LYS A 8 12.51 -7.77 31.50
C LYS A 8 11.80 -8.23 32.79
N ASN A 9 10.60 -7.70 33.09
CA ASN A 9 9.92 -7.93 34.37
C ASN A 9 8.44 -8.34 34.27
N PHE A 10 7.95 -8.87 33.14
CA PHE A 10 6.58 -9.45 33.09
C PHE A 10 6.48 -10.71 32.20
N THR A 11 5.97 -11.79 32.79
CA THR A 11 5.95 -13.19 32.32
C THR A 11 5.02 -13.50 31.13
N ILE A 12 4.25 -12.53 30.65
CA ILE A 12 3.30 -12.72 29.53
C ILE A 12 3.96 -12.37 28.18
N ASN A 13 4.97 -11.50 28.18
CA ASN A 13 5.66 -11.03 26.97
C ASN A 13 6.92 -11.81 26.59
N GLU A 14 7.37 -12.75 27.44
CA GLU A 14 8.39 -13.72 27.05
C GLU A 14 7.77 -14.92 26.31
N GLN A 15 6.44 -15.01 26.26
CA GLN A 15 5.70 -16.09 25.63
C GLN A 15 5.67 -15.94 24.10
N GLY A 16 6.65 -16.56 23.44
CA GLY A 16 6.77 -16.67 22.00
C GLY A 16 6.40 -18.07 21.50
N CYS A 17 6.50 -18.31 20.18
CA CYS A 17 6.27 -19.66 19.68
C CYS A 17 7.44 -20.62 20.01
N PHE A 18 8.65 -20.10 20.28
CA PHE A 18 9.87 -20.93 20.37
C PHE A 18 10.48 -21.10 21.78
N LYS A 19 10.40 -20.10 22.67
CA LYS A 19 10.99 -20.21 24.03
C LYS A 19 10.00 -20.51 25.15
N LEU A 20 8.88 -19.79 25.21
CA LEU A 20 7.82 -19.99 26.19
C LEU A 20 6.51 -20.13 25.43
N TYR A 21 6.21 -21.36 25.04
CA TYR A 21 5.11 -21.68 24.14
C TYR A 21 3.76 -21.12 24.66
N ASP A 22 3.20 -20.17 23.91
CA ASP A 22 1.82 -19.74 24.04
C ASP A 22 1.07 -20.00 22.72
N PRO A 23 0.01 -20.83 22.75
CA PRO A 23 -0.76 -21.15 21.55
C PRO A 23 -1.42 -19.92 20.91
N VAL A 24 -1.79 -18.89 21.68
CA VAL A 24 -2.47 -17.69 21.17
C VAL A 24 -1.49 -16.81 20.41
N ALA A 25 -0.31 -16.56 20.99
CA ALA A 25 0.74 -15.79 20.34
C ALA A 25 1.24 -16.50 19.06
N CYS A 26 1.45 -17.82 19.11
CA CYS A 26 1.89 -18.56 17.94
C CYS A 26 0.81 -18.59 16.83
N ALA A 27 -0.47 -18.73 17.19
CA ALA A 27 -1.56 -18.66 16.22
C ALA A 27 -1.62 -17.30 15.51
N ARG A 28 -1.42 -16.19 16.25
CA ARG A 28 -1.38 -14.83 15.70
C ARG A 28 -0.27 -14.68 14.66
N GLU A 29 0.96 -15.03 15.01
CA GLU A 29 2.11 -14.92 14.10
C GLU A 29 1.96 -15.85 12.88
N ALA A 30 1.44 -17.06 13.08
CA ALA A 30 1.18 -18.00 11.98
C ALA A 30 0.13 -17.46 10.99
N ILE A 31 -0.97 -16.87 11.48
CA ILE A 31 -2.01 -16.25 10.64
C ILE A 31 -1.41 -15.08 9.85
N LEU A 32 -0.64 -14.22 10.51
CA LEU A 32 0.02 -13.10 9.87
C LEU A 32 0.99 -13.58 8.78
N ALA A 33 1.91 -14.50 9.11
CA ALA A 33 2.86 -15.09 8.17
C ALA A 33 2.17 -15.74 6.97
N PHE A 34 1.07 -16.46 7.20
CA PHE A 34 0.26 -17.04 6.12
C PHE A 34 -0.32 -15.95 5.21
N LEU A 35 -0.94 -14.91 5.77
CA LEU A 35 -1.53 -13.81 4.98
C LEU A 35 -0.47 -13.01 4.20
N ALA A 36 0.70 -12.73 4.77
CA ALA A 36 1.79 -12.09 4.02
C ALA A 36 2.36 -13.00 2.94
N THR A 37 2.45 -14.31 3.18
CA THR A 37 2.90 -15.27 2.16
C THR A 37 1.92 -15.32 0.98
N VAL A 38 0.62 -15.42 1.24
CA VAL A 38 -0.41 -15.36 0.20
C VAL A 38 -0.33 -14.04 -0.56
N THR A 39 -0.18 -12.92 0.15
CA THR A 39 -0.06 -11.59 -0.47
C THR A 39 1.19 -11.49 -1.34
N PHE A 40 2.32 -12.01 -0.87
CA PHE A 40 3.57 -12.10 -1.62
C PHE A 40 3.39 -12.89 -2.92
N LEU A 41 2.76 -14.06 -2.87
CA LEU A 41 2.49 -14.87 -4.06
C LEU A 41 1.58 -14.13 -5.05
N ILE A 42 0.56 -13.41 -4.57
CA ILE A 42 -0.30 -12.59 -5.43
C ILE A 42 0.51 -11.44 -6.06
N CYS A 43 1.37 -10.75 -5.30
CA CYS A 43 2.28 -9.74 -5.84
C CYS A 43 3.19 -10.31 -6.93
N MET A 44 3.80 -11.48 -6.70
CA MET A 44 4.65 -12.15 -7.68
C MET A 44 3.88 -12.56 -8.94
N ALA A 45 2.70 -13.15 -8.80
CA ALA A 45 1.84 -13.49 -9.93
C ALA A 45 1.47 -12.25 -10.76
N ARG A 46 1.23 -11.11 -10.09
CA ARG A 46 1.01 -9.82 -10.77
C ARG A 46 2.24 -9.36 -11.52
N ILE A 47 3.42 -9.34 -10.89
CA ILE A 47 4.69 -8.94 -11.51
C ILE A 47 4.96 -9.77 -12.77
N ILE A 48 4.79 -11.10 -12.70
CA ILE A 48 4.93 -12.00 -13.85
C ILE A 48 3.96 -11.60 -14.96
N LYS A 49 2.69 -11.36 -14.64
CA LYS A 49 1.69 -10.91 -15.62
C LYS A 49 2.05 -9.56 -16.25
N PHE A 50 2.60 -8.62 -15.48
CA PHE A 50 3.06 -7.34 -16.00
C PHE A 50 4.19 -7.52 -17.02
N HIS A 51 5.18 -8.38 -16.71
CA HIS A 51 6.29 -8.71 -17.62
C HIS A 51 5.81 -9.38 -18.91
N VAL A 52 4.89 -10.33 -18.82
CA VAL A 52 4.31 -11.02 -20.00
C VAL A 52 3.60 -10.04 -20.92
N VAL A 53 2.83 -9.10 -20.35
CA VAL A 53 2.11 -8.07 -21.11
C VAL A 53 3.03 -6.91 -21.56
N LYS A 54 4.31 -6.94 -21.14
CA LYS A 54 5.32 -5.91 -21.37
C LYS A 54 4.82 -4.51 -20.99
N HIS A 55 4.17 -4.34 -19.85
CA HIS A 55 3.59 -3.04 -19.48
C HIS A 55 4.63 -1.89 -19.52
N LEU A 56 4.29 -0.71 -20.05
CA LEU A 56 5.26 0.37 -20.29
C LEU A 56 5.60 1.20 -19.04
N GLN A 57 4.69 1.25 -18.06
CA GLN A 57 4.85 2.12 -16.88
C GLN A 57 5.75 1.45 -15.83
N ILE A 58 7.03 1.83 -15.83
CA ILE A 58 8.06 1.35 -14.90
C ILE A 58 7.66 1.59 -13.43
N GLN A 59 6.98 2.70 -13.14
CA GLN A 59 6.58 3.06 -11.77
C GLN A 59 5.71 1.99 -11.09
N HIS A 60 4.78 1.36 -11.82
CA HIS A 60 3.94 0.30 -11.26
C HIS A 60 4.76 -0.95 -10.91
N TYR A 61 5.79 -1.28 -11.69
CA TYR A 61 6.70 -2.38 -11.35
C TYR A 61 7.40 -2.12 -10.03
N ILE A 62 7.97 -0.92 -9.86
CA ILE A 62 8.70 -0.55 -8.64
C ILE A 62 7.80 -0.69 -7.41
N ILE A 63 6.54 -0.23 -7.50
CA ILE A 63 5.55 -0.37 -6.41
C ILE A 63 5.31 -1.85 -6.07
N PHE A 64 5.10 -2.72 -7.06
CA PHE A 64 4.86 -4.14 -6.79
C PHE A 64 6.11 -4.88 -6.29
N TYR A 65 7.30 -4.55 -6.79
CA TYR A 65 8.55 -5.11 -6.28
C TYR A 65 8.79 -4.73 -4.83
N LEU A 66 8.60 -3.45 -4.47
CA LEU A 66 8.69 -3.01 -3.07
C LEU A 66 7.62 -3.64 -2.20
N GLY A 67 6.39 -3.78 -2.70
CA GLY A 67 5.33 -4.51 -2.02
C GLY A 67 5.69 -5.98 -1.75
N ALA A 68 6.31 -6.66 -2.72
CA ALA A 68 6.79 -8.03 -2.57
C ALA A 68 7.94 -8.13 -1.56
N ILE A 69 8.93 -7.24 -1.63
CA ILE A 69 10.03 -7.16 -0.65
C ILE A 69 9.48 -6.90 0.75
N ASN A 70 8.52 -5.99 0.88
CA ASN A 70 7.86 -5.71 2.16
C ASN A 70 7.13 -6.94 2.72
N CYS A 71 6.39 -7.67 1.87
CA CYS A 71 5.71 -8.90 2.30
C CYS A 71 6.72 -9.99 2.72
N ALA A 72 7.82 -10.16 1.99
CA ALA A 72 8.88 -11.08 2.36
C ALA A 72 9.53 -10.70 3.70
N ALA A 73 9.80 -9.41 3.91
CA ALA A 73 10.31 -8.89 5.18
C ALA A 73 9.32 -9.10 6.32
N CYS A 74 8.01 -8.94 6.10
CA CYS A 74 6.97 -9.28 7.09
C CYS A 74 6.98 -10.78 7.43
N VAL A 75 7.10 -11.68 6.45
CA VAL A 75 7.16 -13.13 6.71
C VAL A 75 8.37 -13.48 7.56
N VAL A 76 9.55 -12.94 7.22
CA VAL A 76 10.77 -13.17 8.03
C VAL A 76 10.61 -12.57 9.42
N LEU A 77 10.05 -11.37 9.54
CA LEU A 77 9.78 -10.73 10.81
C LEU A 77 8.89 -11.60 11.70
N TRP A 78 7.75 -12.09 11.21
CA TRP A 78 6.82 -12.87 12.05
C TRP A 78 7.28 -14.30 12.34
N LEU A 79 8.17 -14.87 11.50
CA LEU A 79 8.76 -16.18 11.77
C LEU A 79 10.01 -16.12 12.67
N ALA A 80 10.73 -14.99 12.66
CA ALA A 80 12.02 -14.84 13.33
C ALA A 80 12.10 -13.57 14.20
N SER A 81 10.97 -13.11 14.72
CA SER A 81 10.88 -11.85 15.46
C SER A 81 11.79 -11.79 16.67
N GLU A 82 11.96 -12.93 17.34
CA GLU A 82 12.83 -13.09 18.50
C GLU A 82 14.31 -12.76 18.19
N TYR A 83 14.76 -12.95 16.95
CA TYR A 83 16.16 -12.77 16.55
C TYR A 83 16.44 -11.40 15.92
N TYR A 84 15.42 -10.76 15.34
CA TYR A 84 15.62 -9.61 14.46
C TYR A 84 14.61 -8.49 14.73
N SER A 85 14.67 -7.88 15.92
CA SER A 85 13.86 -6.71 16.25
C SER A 85 14.04 -5.56 15.22
N GLN A 86 15.25 -5.38 14.69
CA GLN A 86 15.57 -4.37 13.68
C GLN A 86 14.74 -4.50 12.39
N LEU A 87 14.29 -5.72 12.03
CA LEU A 87 13.47 -5.92 10.84
C LEU A 87 12.13 -5.18 10.94
N ALA A 88 11.57 -4.98 12.14
CA ALA A 88 10.33 -4.24 12.30
C ALA A 88 10.46 -2.77 11.87
N ILE A 89 11.64 -2.16 12.08
CA ILE A 89 11.95 -0.80 11.63
C ILE A 89 12.14 -0.78 10.12
N ILE A 90 12.88 -1.75 9.58
CA ILE A 90 13.14 -1.88 8.13
C ILE A 90 11.82 -2.06 7.36
N THR A 91 10.95 -2.97 7.80
CA THR A 91 9.63 -3.19 7.19
C THR A 91 8.77 -1.93 7.25
N SER A 92 8.80 -1.20 8.38
CA SER A 92 8.08 0.09 8.48
C SER A 92 8.64 1.13 7.50
N TYR A 93 9.96 1.18 7.32
CA TYR A 93 10.62 2.07 6.36
C TYR A 93 10.28 1.72 4.91
N ILE A 94 10.32 0.43 4.53
CA ILE A 94 9.93 -0.02 3.18
C ILE A 94 8.47 0.34 2.88
N LYS A 95 7.56 0.16 3.87
CA LYS A 95 6.17 0.61 3.75
C LYS A 95 6.07 2.12 3.46
N LEU A 96 6.81 2.95 4.19
CA LEU A 96 6.81 4.41 3.98
C LEU A 96 7.34 4.80 2.59
N LEU A 97 8.39 4.12 2.12
CA LEU A 97 8.88 4.29 0.75
C LEU A 97 7.81 3.92 -0.28
N LEU A 98 7.06 2.84 -0.05
CA LEU A 98 5.95 2.43 -0.91
C LEU A 98 4.87 3.52 -1.00
N VAL A 99 4.42 4.07 0.14
CA VAL A 99 3.43 5.15 0.18
C VAL A 99 3.98 6.42 -0.48
N THR A 100 5.23 6.78 -0.23
CA THR A 100 5.93 7.92 -0.86
C THR A 100 5.96 7.80 -2.38
N LEU A 101 6.26 6.62 -2.91
CA LEU A 101 6.26 6.37 -4.35
C LEU A 101 4.86 6.48 -4.96
N VAL A 102 3.85 5.98 -4.26
CA VAL A 102 2.45 6.13 -4.70
C VAL A 102 2.08 7.61 -4.74
N CYS A 103 2.40 8.36 -3.69
CA CYS A 103 2.17 9.81 -3.65
C CYS A 103 2.89 10.53 -4.80
N HIS A 104 4.16 10.19 -5.07
CA HIS A 104 4.92 10.70 -6.20
C HIS A 104 4.19 10.46 -7.53
N CYS A 105 3.71 9.24 -7.77
CA CYS A 105 3.02 8.88 -9.01
C CYS A 105 1.75 9.72 -9.20
N TYR A 106 0.92 9.83 -8.16
CA TYR A 106 -0.32 10.58 -8.25
C TYR A 106 -0.11 12.10 -8.28
N TRP A 107 0.85 12.66 -7.53
CA TRP A 107 1.17 14.09 -7.62
C TRP A 107 1.76 14.47 -8.97
N THR A 108 2.59 13.61 -9.56
CA THR A 108 3.06 13.78 -10.93
C THR A 108 1.89 13.76 -11.91
N LEU A 109 0.94 12.85 -11.74
CA LEU A 109 -0.28 12.81 -12.55
C LEU A 109 -1.08 14.10 -12.41
N VAL A 110 -1.28 14.61 -11.19
CA VAL A 110 -1.98 15.89 -10.92
C VAL A 110 -1.29 17.03 -11.65
N ALA A 111 0.02 17.17 -11.50
CA ALA A 111 0.78 18.27 -12.08
C ALA A 111 0.70 18.27 -13.62
N ARG A 112 0.71 17.08 -14.25
CA ARG A 112 0.50 16.92 -15.70
C ARG A 112 -0.92 17.34 -16.11
N VAL A 113 -1.94 16.93 -15.35
CA VAL A 113 -3.35 17.27 -15.62
C VAL A 113 -3.63 18.77 -15.46
N ILE A 114 -2.88 19.47 -14.60
CA ILE A 114 -2.96 20.94 -14.44
C ILE A 114 -2.07 21.66 -15.49
N HIS A 115 -1.32 20.94 -16.33
CA HIS A 115 -0.34 21.49 -17.27
C HIS A 115 0.74 22.36 -16.58
N ARG A 116 1.10 22.03 -15.34
CA ARG A 116 2.10 22.74 -14.55
C ARG A 116 3.28 21.82 -14.23
N GLU A 117 3.93 21.30 -15.26
CA GLU A 117 5.02 20.33 -15.12
C GLU A 117 6.24 20.86 -14.36
N GLN A 118 6.43 22.19 -14.36
CA GLN A 118 7.47 22.85 -13.57
C GLN A 118 7.32 22.59 -12.06
N LEU A 119 6.08 22.44 -11.56
CA LEU A 119 5.82 22.13 -10.14
C LEU A 119 6.37 20.76 -9.74
N ILE A 120 6.51 19.83 -10.69
CA ILE A 120 7.07 18.50 -10.42
C ILE A 120 8.51 18.65 -9.94
N LYS A 121 9.33 19.36 -10.72
CA LYS A 121 10.77 19.51 -10.45
C LYS A 121 11.05 20.50 -9.32
N CYS A 122 10.29 21.58 -9.23
CA CYS A 122 10.56 22.65 -8.26
C CYS A 122 9.95 22.42 -6.88
N ALA A 123 8.83 21.67 -6.77
CA ALA A 123 8.11 21.51 -5.50
C ALA A 123 7.92 20.05 -5.10
N ILE A 124 7.32 19.22 -5.97
CA ILE A 124 6.94 17.84 -5.61
C ILE A 124 8.16 16.97 -5.31
N VAL A 125 9.13 16.92 -6.22
CA VAL A 125 10.36 16.11 -6.06
C VAL A 125 11.15 16.55 -4.82
N PRO A 126 11.52 17.84 -4.63
CA PRO A 126 12.30 18.23 -3.46
C PRO A 126 11.53 17.97 -2.15
N PHE A 127 10.22 18.18 -2.13
CA PHE A 127 9.39 17.86 -0.97
C PHE A 127 9.44 16.37 -0.63
N LEU A 128 9.31 15.47 -1.62
CA LEU A 128 9.40 14.03 -1.40
C LEU A 128 10.80 13.59 -0.97
N VAL A 129 11.85 14.21 -1.52
CA VAL A 129 13.23 13.95 -1.08
C VAL A 129 13.41 14.32 0.40
N ILE A 130 12.87 15.46 0.84
CA ILE A 130 12.89 15.85 2.26
C ILE A 130 12.17 14.81 3.12
N PHE A 131 11.02 14.30 2.68
CA PHE A 131 10.30 13.22 3.40
C PHE A 131 11.12 11.93 3.49
N VAL A 132 11.78 11.52 2.40
CA VAL A 132 12.64 10.32 2.40
C VAL A 132 13.83 10.51 3.34
N VAL A 133 14.46 11.69 3.34
CA VAL A 133 15.55 12.01 4.27
C VAL A 133 15.06 12.00 5.71
N PHE A 134 13.89 12.59 5.98
CA PHE A 134 13.25 12.55 7.30
C PHE A 134 13.00 11.12 7.77
N PHE A 135 12.34 10.29 6.95
CA PHE A 135 12.07 8.89 7.30
C PHE A 135 13.35 8.09 7.51
N THR A 136 14.34 8.27 6.64
CA THR A 136 15.66 7.63 6.79
C THR A 136 16.31 8.02 8.11
N SER A 137 16.32 9.32 8.44
CA SER A 137 16.94 9.80 9.68
C SER A 137 16.28 9.22 10.93
N VAL A 138 14.95 9.18 10.96
CA VAL A 138 14.17 8.62 12.08
C VAL A 138 14.36 7.10 12.17
N SER A 139 14.40 6.39 11.04
CA SER A 139 14.65 4.95 11.00
C SER A 139 16.06 4.59 11.47
N VAL A 140 17.10 5.32 11.02
CA VAL A 140 18.48 5.12 11.47
C VAL A 140 18.60 5.41 12.96
N PHE A 141 18.02 6.51 13.44
CA PHE A 141 17.99 6.82 14.87
C PHE A 141 17.29 5.72 15.67
N GLY A 142 16.17 5.20 15.15
CA GLY A 142 15.46 4.06 15.74
C GLY A 142 16.33 2.81 15.82
N MET A 143 17.08 2.47 14.77
CA MET A 143 17.97 1.31 14.75
C MET A 143 19.14 1.43 15.74
N ILE A 144 19.72 2.62 15.87
CA ILE A 144 20.81 2.88 16.83
C ILE A 144 20.29 2.72 18.26
N LYS A 145 19.16 3.38 18.58
CA LYS A 145 18.61 3.38 19.94
C LYS A 145 18.04 2.01 20.37
N GLU A 146 17.69 1.14 19.42
CA GLU A 146 17.24 -0.22 19.71
C GLU A 146 18.28 -1.06 20.47
N SER A 147 19.56 -0.69 20.38
CA SER A 147 20.65 -1.42 21.02
C SER A 147 20.71 -1.21 22.54
N ASP A 148 20.04 -0.17 23.07
CA ASP A 148 19.98 0.14 24.50
C ASP A 148 18.71 -0.48 25.11
N VAL A 149 18.83 -1.71 25.59
CA VAL A 149 17.74 -2.60 26.09
C VAL A 149 17.06 -2.12 27.39
N ASN A 150 17.35 -0.91 27.88
CA ASN A 150 16.83 -0.43 29.15
C ASN A 150 15.51 0.35 28.99
N ARG A 151 14.39 -0.33 29.27
CA ARG A 151 13.16 0.17 29.93
C ARG A 151 12.33 1.29 29.30
N ASP A 152 12.55 1.69 28.06
CA ASP A 152 11.68 2.68 27.43
C ASP A 152 10.55 2.02 26.62
N CYS A 153 9.39 1.81 27.27
CA CYS A 153 8.10 1.63 26.58
C CYS A 153 7.80 2.79 25.58
N PHE A 154 8.45 3.93 25.81
CA PHE A 154 8.26 5.18 25.10
C PHE A 154 9.20 5.32 23.88
N ARG A 155 8.72 4.93 22.70
CA ARG A 155 9.49 4.99 21.45
C ARG A 155 9.03 6.15 20.56
N ILE A 156 9.60 7.34 20.79
CA ILE A 156 9.32 8.60 20.05
C ILE A 156 9.41 8.39 18.53
N TYR A 157 10.39 7.61 18.08
CA TYR A 157 10.62 7.38 16.65
C TYR A 157 9.42 6.71 15.95
N CYS A 158 8.64 5.88 16.64
CA CYS A 158 7.48 5.24 16.02
C CYS A 158 6.32 6.19 15.80
N VAL A 159 6.06 7.07 16.78
CA VAL A 159 5.08 8.15 16.62
C VAL A 159 5.52 9.14 15.54
N ALA A 160 6.83 9.39 15.42
CA ALA A 160 7.35 10.21 14.32
C ALA A 160 7.15 9.55 12.94
N LEU A 161 7.41 8.25 12.81
CA LEU A 161 7.18 7.51 11.57
C LEU A 161 5.69 7.44 11.20
N SER A 162 4.79 7.13 12.14
CA SER A 162 3.34 7.09 11.86
C SER A 162 2.74 8.48 11.68
N GLY A 163 3.24 9.49 12.38
CA GLY A 163 2.86 10.89 12.16
C GLY A 163 3.25 11.37 10.76
N GLY A 164 4.46 11.03 10.30
CA GLY A 164 4.89 11.35 8.94
C GLY A 164 4.09 10.59 7.87
N ASP A 165 3.74 9.32 8.10
CA ASP A 165 2.83 8.53 7.24
C ASP A 165 1.47 9.24 7.11
N PHE A 166 0.90 9.66 8.24
CA PHE A 166 -0.37 10.37 8.28
C PHE A 166 -0.31 11.69 7.49
N VAL A 167 0.71 12.53 7.71
CA VAL A 167 0.87 13.79 6.96
C VAL A 167 0.98 13.53 5.45
N LEU A 168 1.75 12.51 5.05
CA LEU A 168 1.91 12.15 3.65
C LEU A 168 0.57 11.73 3.02
N VAL A 169 -0.22 10.92 3.74
CA VAL A 169 -1.55 10.48 3.30
C VAL A 169 -2.55 11.65 3.24
N GLN A 170 -2.52 12.60 4.18
CA GLN A 170 -3.35 13.81 4.10
C GLN A 170 -3.08 14.61 2.83
N LEU A 171 -1.81 14.83 2.51
CA LEU A 171 -1.40 15.53 1.29
C LEU A 171 -1.81 14.75 0.02
N PHE A 172 -1.76 13.42 0.08
CA PHE A 172 -2.28 12.56 -0.97
C PHE A 172 -3.80 12.71 -1.16
N THR A 173 -4.57 12.74 -0.06
CA THR A 173 -6.02 12.93 -0.07
C THR A 173 -6.39 14.31 -0.65
N VAL A 174 -5.69 15.37 -0.27
CA VAL A 174 -5.86 16.71 -0.86
C VAL A 174 -5.59 16.68 -2.36
N ALA A 175 -4.52 16.02 -2.80
CA ALA A 175 -4.23 15.88 -4.22
C ALA A 175 -5.33 15.10 -4.96
N CYS A 176 -5.87 14.02 -4.38
CA CYS A 176 -6.99 13.27 -4.93
C CYS A 176 -8.25 14.15 -5.11
N ALA A 177 -8.53 15.03 -4.15
CA ALA A 177 -9.63 15.98 -4.25
C ALA A 177 -9.43 16.98 -5.40
N LEU A 178 -8.21 17.48 -5.60
CA LEU A 178 -7.87 18.38 -6.73
C LEU A 178 -8.05 17.68 -8.09
N ILE A 179 -7.58 16.44 -8.22
CA ILE A 179 -7.78 15.63 -9.44
C ILE A 179 -9.29 15.48 -9.71
N THR A 180 -10.05 15.13 -8.68
CA THR A 180 -11.50 14.91 -8.80
C THR A 180 -12.23 16.15 -9.29
N ARG A 181 -11.88 17.34 -8.77
CA ARG A 181 -12.45 18.62 -9.24
C ARG A 181 -12.17 18.83 -10.73
N LYS A 182 -10.96 18.55 -11.18
CA LYS A 182 -10.58 18.71 -12.59
C LYS A 182 -11.27 17.69 -13.50
N ILE A 183 -11.41 16.43 -13.07
CA ILE A 183 -12.15 15.40 -13.81
C ILE A 183 -13.62 15.79 -13.99
N ASN A 184 -14.24 16.41 -12.98
CA ASN A 184 -15.61 16.90 -13.08
C ASN A 184 -15.75 18.07 -14.07
N TYR A 185 -14.71 18.90 -14.21
CA TYR A 185 -14.72 20.04 -15.14
C TYR A 185 -14.58 19.61 -16.61
N VAL A 186 -13.80 18.57 -16.90
CA VAL A 186 -13.56 18.13 -18.28
C VAL A 186 -14.75 17.29 -18.77
N SER A 187 -15.27 17.62 -19.96
CA SER A 187 -16.39 16.91 -20.59
C SER A 187 -15.96 15.57 -21.21
N ALA A 188 -15.56 14.61 -20.38
CA ALA A 188 -15.40 13.19 -20.78
C ALA A 188 -16.69 12.38 -20.52
N THR A 189 -16.79 11.19 -21.12
CA THR A 189 -17.92 10.25 -20.96
C THR A 189 -18.13 9.81 -19.50
N ASP A 190 -19.37 9.90 -19.02
CA ASP A 190 -19.71 9.82 -17.59
C ASP A 190 -19.39 8.47 -16.93
N ASN A 191 -19.52 7.36 -17.67
CA ASN A 191 -19.24 6.02 -17.14
C ASN A 191 -17.75 5.79 -16.83
N PHE A 192 -16.85 6.39 -17.60
CA PHE A 192 -15.40 6.28 -17.37
C PHE A 192 -14.97 7.12 -16.16
N LYS A 193 -15.49 8.35 -16.06
CA LYS A 193 -15.26 9.25 -14.92
C LYS A 193 -15.62 8.61 -13.58
N TYR A 194 -16.77 7.95 -13.52
CA TYR A 194 -17.26 7.34 -12.28
C TYR A 194 -16.33 6.23 -11.78
N SER A 195 -15.88 5.32 -12.66
CA SER A 195 -14.98 4.22 -12.25
C SER A 195 -13.64 4.73 -11.76
N GLN A 196 -13.03 5.68 -12.50
CA GLN A 196 -11.74 6.24 -12.13
C GLN A 196 -11.81 7.01 -10.80
N LYS A 197 -12.86 7.82 -10.63
CA LYS A 197 -13.10 8.55 -9.38
C LYS A 197 -13.27 7.59 -8.20
N ARG A 198 -14.07 6.53 -8.37
CA ARG A 198 -14.28 5.52 -7.32
C ARG A 198 -12.99 4.84 -6.91
N ASN A 199 -12.13 4.48 -7.85
CA ASN A 199 -10.86 3.84 -7.54
C ASN A 199 -9.88 4.78 -6.85
N LEU A 200 -9.78 6.02 -7.33
CA LEU A 200 -8.93 7.04 -6.70
C LEU A 200 -9.36 7.32 -5.25
N TRP A 201 -10.67 7.52 -5.04
CA TRP A 201 -11.21 7.75 -3.69
C TRP A 201 -11.15 6.50 -2.82
N GLY A 202 -11.35 5.31 -3.38
CA GLY A 202 -11.17 4.05 -2.67
C GLY A 202 -9.75 3.91 -2.13
N LEU A 203 -8.74 4.24 -2.94
CA LEU A 203 -7.35 4.24 -2.48
C LEU A 203 -7.12 5.24 -1.35
N ALA A 204 -7.56 6.49 -1.56
CA ALA A 204 -7.37 7.57 -0.58
C ALA A 204 -8.03 7.23 0.77
N ILE A 205 -9.29 6.77 0.75
CA ILE A 205 -10.04 6.42 1.97
C ILE A 205 -9.37 5.27 2.71
N ILE A 206 -8.90 4.23 2.02
CA ILE A 206 -8.27 3.08 2.69
C ILE A 206 -6.91 3.48 3.29
N LEU A 207 -6.10 4.27 2.58
CA LEU A 207 -4.84 4.78 3.11
C LEU A 207 -5.07 5.71 4.31
N GLU A 208 -6.09 6.57 4.23
CA GLU A 208 -6.51 7.48 5.30
C GLU A 208 -6.91 6.73 6.57
N ILE A 209 -7.76 5.71 6.44
CA ILE A 209 -8.16 4.86 7.57
C ILE A 209 -6.94 4.14 8.15
N SER A 210 -6.08 3.57 7.30
CA SER A 210 -4.87 2.86 7.73
C SER A 210 -3.90 3.77 8.51
N SER A 211 -3.62 4.97 8.01
CA SER A 211 -2.69 5.91 8.64
C SER A 211 -3.27 6.50 9.93
N THR A 212 -4.56 6.84 9.94
CA THR A 212 -5.26 7.37 11.12
C THR A 212 -5.31 6.36 12.25
N LEU A 213 -5.70 5.11 11.97
CA LEU A 213 -5.69 4.04 12.96
C LEU A 213 -4.26 3.80 13.47
N THR A 214 -3.26 3.87 12.60
CA THR A 214 -1.88 3.66 12.99
C THR A 214 -1.39 4.74 13.95
N LEU A 215 -1.62 6.01 13.61
CA LEU A 215 -1.25 7.14 14.45
C LEU A 215 -2.01 7.14 15.78
N THR A 216 -3.30 6.83 15.74
CA THR A 216 -4.14 6.77 16.95
C THR A 216 -3.64 5.68 17.90
N TYR A 217 -3.33 4.49 17.38
CA TYR A 217 -2.77 3.40 18.18
C TYR A 217 -1.42 3.79 18.80
N ASP A 218 -0.49 4.31 18.00
CA ASP A 218 0.85 4.69 18.48
C ASP A 218 0.77 5.86 19.49
N LEU A 219 -0.16 6.80 19.32
CA LEU A 219 -0.39 7.91 20.25
C LEU A 219 -1.07 7.45 21.55
N THR A 220 -2.03 6.53 21.45
CA THR A 220 -2.70 5.93 22.61
C THR A 220 -1.70 5.17 23.47
N MET A 221 -0.86 4.36 22.83
CA MET A 221 0.25 3.67 23.51
C MET A 221 1.22 4.66 24.17
N LYS A 222 1.54 5.77 23.49
CA LYS A 222 2.41 6.82 24.04
C LYS A 222 1.80 7.53 25.25
N THR A 223 0.49 7.75 25.25
CA THR A 223 -0.21 8.57 26.27
C THR A 223 -0.62 7.76 27.48
N LEU A 224 -1.02 6.50 27.29
CA LEU A 224 -1.51 5.63 28.37
C LEU A 224 -0.41 4.78 29.01
N SER A 225 0.78 4.68 28.40
CA SER A 225 1.93 4.06 29.05
C SER A 225 2.46 4.99 30.14
N ASP A 226 1.93 4.83 31.36
CA ASP A 226 2.47 5.49 32.53
C ASP A 226 3.78 4.82 32.95
N ARG A 227 4.75 5.62 33.41
CA ARG A 227 6.08 5.12 33.82
C ARG A 227 6.02 4.14 34.99
N GLN A 228 4.90 4.13 35.71
CA GLN A 228 4.73 3.35 36.95
C GLN A 228 4.15 1.95 36.73
N PHE A 229 3.32 1.73 35.70
CA PHE A 229 2.55 0.47 35.54
C PHE A 229 3.01 -0.41 34.36
N GLY A 230 4.02 0.01 33.59
CA GLY A 230 4.53 -0.77 32.45
C GLY A 230 3.55 -0.85 31.27
N CYS A 231 4.01 -1.32 30.10
CA CYS A 231 3.15 -1.36 28.90
C CYS A 231 2.04 -2.42 28.97
N SER A 232 2.21 -3.47 29.78
CA SER A 232 1.28 -4.61 29.86
C SER A 232 0.00 -4.28 30.63
N SER A 233 0.07 -3.35 31.59
CA SER A 233 -1.07 -2.94 32.41
C SER A 233 -2.22 -2.35 31.59
N LEU A 234 -1.96 -1.82 30.39
CA LEU A 234 -2.98 -1.29 29.50
C LEU A 234 -4.00 -2.35 29.05
N PHE A 235 -3.59 -3.61 28.96
CA PHE A 235 -4.44 -4.71 28.49
C PHE A 235 -4.99 -5.59 29.61
N LEU A 236 -4.89 -5.13 30.87
CA LEU A 236 -5.32 -5.91 32.04
C LEU A 236 -4.67 -7.31 32.09
N ASP A 237 -3.49 -7.44 31.50
CA ASP A 237 -2.78 -8.72 31.34
C ASP A 237 -3.57 -9.82 30.59
N ASP A 238 -4.59 -9.43 29.79
CA ASP A 238 -5.36 -10.36 28.95
C ASP A 238 -4.70 -10.55 27.57
N GLN A 239 -4.09 -11.73 27.42
CA GLN A 239 -3.37 -12.14 26.22
C GLN A 239 -4.25 -12.25 24.96
N VAL A 240 -5.54 -12.59 25.12
CA VAL A 240 -6.47 -12.75 24.01
C VAL A 240 -6.84 -11.39 23.44
N LEU A 241 -7.17 -10.44 24.32
CA LEU A 241 -7.50 -9.08 23.92
C LEU A 241 -6.30 -8.41 23.23
N TYR A 242 -5.12 -8.52 23.83
CA TYR A 242 -3.88 -7.98 23.25
C TYR A 242 -3.60 -8.56 21.86
N SER A 243 -3.62 -9.90 21.72
CA SER A 243 -3.34 -10.55 20.44
C SER A 243 -4.34 -10.19 19.35
N SER A 244 -5.62 -10.05 19.69
CA SER A 244 -6.66 -9.66 18.72
C SER A 244 -6.49 -8.23 18.21
N VAL A 245 -6.29 -7.27 19.12
CA VAL A 245 -6.04 -5.85 18.76
C VAL A 245 -4.77 -5.73 17.94
N MET A 246 -3.72 -6.45 18.34
CA MET A 246 -2.45 -6.44 17.65
C MET A 246 -2.56 -7.01 16.23
N LEU A 247 -3.22 -8.16 16.07
CA LEU A 247 -3.50 -8.77 14.77
C LEU A 247 -4.21 -7.77 13.83
N GLY A 248 -5.26 -7.12 14.32
CA GLY A 248 -6.00 -6.11 13.57
C GLY A 248 -5.13 -4.93 13.17
N TYR A 249 -4.36 -4.38 14.12
CA TYR A 249 -3.44 -3.28 13.87
C TYR A 249 -2.38 -3.63 12.80
N VAL A 250 -1.75 -4.80 12.89
CA VAL A 250 -0.75 -5.28 11.92
C VAL A 250 -1.35 -5.37 10.51
N LEU A 251 -2.53 -5.98 10.40
CA LEU A 251 -3.25 -6.17 9.13
C LEU A 251 -3.57 -4.83 8.48
N MET A 252 -4.13 -3.90 9.26
CA MET A 252 -4.50 -2.58 8.78
C MET A 252 -3.27 -1.75 8.40
N LYS A 253 -2.14 -1.92 9.10
CA LYS A 253 -0.91 -1.15 8.87
C LYS A 253 -0.12 -1.63 7.65
N PHE A 254 0.07 -2.95 7.48
CA PHE A 254 0.99 -3.49 6.47
C PHE A 254 0.30 -4.11 5.26
N LEU A 255 -0.75 -4.92 5.49
CA LEU A 255 -1.37 -5.71 4.43
C LEU A 255 -2.45 -4.93 3.67
N LEU A 256 -3.27 -4.15 4.38
CA LEU A 256 -4.37 -3.40 3.79
C LEU A 256 -3.92 -2.41 2.68
N PRO A 257 -2.84 -1.61 2.84
CA PRO A 257 -2.35 -0.75 1.76
C PRO A 257 -1.95 -1.57 0.52
N ILE A 258 -1.26 -2.69 0.71
CA ILE A 258 -0.79 -3.56 -0.39
C ILE A 258 -1.96 -4.21 -1.12
N TRP A 259 -2.95 -4.72 -0.40
CA TRP A 259 -4.17 -5.29 -0.98
C TRP A 259 -4.93 -4.26 -1.82
N THR A 260 -4.98 -3.02 -1.33
CA THR A 260 -5.60 -1.91 -2.05
C THR A 260 -4.85 -1.60 -3.35
N MET A 261 -3.51 -1.54 -3.31
CA MET A 261 -2.70 -1.37 -4.52
C MET A 261 -2.92 -2.52 -5.52
N LEU A 262 -2.97 -3.77 -5.05
CA LEU A 262 -3.23 -4.95 -5.89
C LEU A 262 -4.62 -4.93 -6.55
N ALA A 263 -5.63 -4.40 -5.86
CA ALA A 263 -6.99 -4.32 -6.36
C ALA A 263 -7.14 -3.24 -7.45
N ILE A 264 -6.49 -2.10 -7.25
CA ILE A 264 -6.62 -0.89 -8.07
C ILE A 264 -5.68 -0.93 -9.29
N PHE A 265 -4.42 -1.33 -9.11
CA PHE A 265 -3.46 -1.38 -10.21
C PHE A 265 -3.61 -2.68 -11.00
N ARG A 266 -4.40 -2.62 -12.07
CA ARG A 266 -4.58 -3.75 -13.00
C ARG A 266 -3.70 -3.56 -14.26
N PRO A 267 -3.06 -4.63 -14.77
CA PRO A 267 -2.28 -4.55 -15.99
C PRO A 267 -3.21 -4.32 -17.19
N ILE A 268 -2.88 -3.31 -18.00
CA ILE A 268 -3.60 -2.99 -19.24
C ILE A 268 -2.77 -3.49 -20.44
N PRO A 269 -3.36 -4.23 -21.40
CA PRO A 269 -2.67 -4.67 -22.62
C PRO A 269 -2.22 -3.50 -23.51
N ARG A 270 -1.01 -3.59 -24.09
CA ARG A 270 -0.42 -2.55 -24.97
C ARG A 270 -1.32 -2.12 -26.14
N LEU A 271 -1.97 -3.08 -26.80
CA LEU A 271 -2.85 -2.82 -27.95
C LEU A 271 -4.03 -1.90 -27.62
N LEU A 272 -4.45 -1.86 -26.35
CA LEU A 272 -5.53 -0.99 -25.89
C LEU A 272 -5.00 0.42 -25.54
N ILE A 273 -3.75 0.51 -25.07
CA ILE A 273 -3.11 1.77 -24.67
C ILE A 273 -2.88 2.66 -25.90
N ASP A 274 -2.39 2.11 -27.01
CA ASP A 274 -2.16 2.90 -28.23
C ASP A 274 -3.47 3.55 -28.72
N SER A 275 -4.59 2.81 -28.68
CA SER A 275 -5.91 3.35 -29.06
C SER A 275 -6.45 4.43 -28.11
N ILE A 276 -6.05 4.41 -26.83
CA ILE A 276 -6.48 5.38 -25.80
C ILE A 276 -5.56 6.61 -25.80
N GLN A 277 -4.29 6.42 -26.16
CA GLN A 277 -3.30 7.47 -26.26
C GLN A 277 -3.55 8.35 -27.49
N ASP A 278 -4.05 7.78 -28.59
CA ASP A 278 -4.57 8.52 -29.75
C ASP A 278 -5.82 9.37 -29.42
N LEU A 279 -6.52 9.04 -28.34
CA LEU A 279 -7.66 9.81 -27.80
C LEU A 279 -7.25 10.86 -26.74
N GLY A 280 -5.94 11.07 -26.52
CA GLY A 280 -5.41 12.16 -25.70
C GLY A 280 -5.45 11.97 -24.17
N TRP A 281 -5.57 10.74 -23.67
CA TRP A 281 -5.69 10.47 -22.22
C TRP A 281 -4.49 9.71 -21.64
N SER A 282 -3.75 10.29 -20.68
CA SER A 282 -2.54 9.70 -20.07
C SER A 282 -2.70 9.21 -18.61
N GLY A 283 -3.90 9.23 -18.05
CA GLY A 283 -4.16 8.83 -16.65
C GLY A 283 -4.86 7.48 -16.52
N THR A 284 -4.11 6.39 -16.41
CA THR A 284 -4.67 5.03 -16.34
C THR A 284 -4.96 4.60 -14.90
N SER A 285 -6.23 4.69 -14.51
CA SER A 285 -6.87 3.87 -13.47
C SER A 285 -8.27 3.50 -13.98
N ASP A 286 -8.42 2.24 -14.40
CA ASP A 286 -9.65 1.55 -14.85
C ASP A 286 -10.13 1.65 -16.31
N THR A 287 -9.78 0.62 -17.08
CA THR A 287 -10.39 0.24 -18.37
C THR A 287 -11.29 -1.00 -18.23
N SER A 288 -11.82 -1.29 -17.03
CA SER A 288 -12.60 -2.51 -16.74
C SER A 288 -13.99 -2.54 -17.41
N SER A 289 -14.60 -1.36 -17.66
CA SER A 289 -15.84 -1.23 -18.42
C SER A 289 -15.60 -1.26 -19.93
N LEU A 290 -14.47 -0.70 -20.37
CA LEU A 290 -14.05 -0.66 -21.78
C LEU A 290 -13.65 -2.03 -22.31
N THR A 291 -13.03 -2.90 -21.52
CA THR A 291 -12.72 -4.27 -21.98
C THR A 291 -13.99 -5.08 -22.23
N SER A 292 -15.04 -4.95 -21.42
CA SER A 292 -16.33 -5.60 -21.67
C SER A 292 -16.98 -5.11 -22.96
N SER A 293 -17.03 -3.80 -23.18
CA SER A 293 -17.68 -3.20 -24.35
C SER A 293 -16.85 -3.35 -25.64
N VAL A 294 -15.51 -3.32 -25.56
CA VAL A 294 -14.60 -3.51 -26.70
C VAL A 294 -14.50 -4.98 -27.09
N ILE A 295 -14.46 -5.91 -26.13
CA ILE A 295 -14.55 -7.36 -26.43
C ILE A 295 -15.91 -7.67 -27.07
N ARG A 296 -17.01 -7.08 -26.55
CA ARG A 296 -18.35 -7.22 -27.15
C ARG A 296 -18.43 -6.57 -28.53
N GLY A 297 -17.81 -5.40 -28.74
CA GLY A 297 -17.73 -4.73 -30.05
C GLY A 297 -16.89 -5.47 -31.09
N MET A 298 -15.75 -6.03 -30.69
CA MET A 298 -14.91 -6.88 -31.55
C MET A 298 -15.58 -8.21 -31.88
N ALA A 299 -16.32 -8.82 -30.94
CA ALA A 299 -17.13 -10.01 -31.20
C ALA A 299 -18.26 -9.73 -32.21
N ILE A 300 -18.93 -8.57 -32.11
CA ILE A 300 -19.96 -8.14 -33.07
C ILE A 300 -19.35 -7.84 -34.45
N ALA A 301 -18.18 -7.18 -34.51
CA ALA A 301 -17.48 -6.92 -35.77
C ALA A 301 -17.00 -8.22 -36.46
N LYS A 302 -16.56 -9.21 -35.68
CA LYS A 302 -16.19 -10.54 -36.19
C LYS A 302 -17.40 -11.33 -36.68
N SER A 303 -18.56 -11.19 -36.03
CA SER A 303 -19.85 -11.76 -36.48
C SER A 303 -20.34 -11.10 -37.78
N LYS A 304 -20.23 -9.78 -37.92
CA LYS A 304 -20.66 -9.06 -39.14
C LYS A 304 -19.78 -9.38 -40.36
N LYS A 305 -18.49 -9.65 -40.16
CA LYS A 305 -17.56 -10.04 -41.23
C LYS A 305 -17.77 -11.48 -41.73
N SER A 306 -18.48 -12.32 -40.98
CA SER A 306 -18.83 -13.69 -41.38
C SER A 306 -20.09 -13.78 -42.25
N ASN A 307 -20.90 -12.71 -42.33
CA ASN A 307 -22.18 -12.71 -43.07
C ASN A 307 -22.09 -12.02 -44.45
N HIS A 308 -20.89 -11.67 -44.91
CA HIS A 308 -20.66 -11.20 -46.28
C HIS A 308 -19.91 -12.26 -47.07
N PHE A 309 -20.63 -13.32 -47.44
CA PHE A 309 -20.26 -14.18 -48.57
C PHE A 309 -20.85 -13.56 -49.83
N PRO A 310 -20.05 -13.23 -50.86
CA PRO A 310 -20.56 -12.71 -52.12
C PRO A 310 -21.26 -13.83 -52.91
N SER A 311 -22.49 -13.57 -53.34
CA SER A 311 -23.24 -14.39 -54.26
C SER A 311 -22.51 -14.52 -55.61
N SER A 312 -22.33 -15.77 -56.06
CA SER A 312 -21.71 -16.13 -57.33
C SER A 312 -22.39 -15.46 -58.54
N PRO A 313 -21.65 -15.06 -59.59
CA PRO A 313 -22.23 -14.51 -60.81
C PRO A 313 -22.89 -15.62 -61.66
N LYS A 314 -24.09 -15.33 -62.16
CA LYS A 314 -24.80 -16.16 -63.14
C LYS A 314 -24.11 -16.06 -64.50
N THR A 315 -23.66 -17.18 -65.04
CA THR A 315 -23.25 -17.34 -66.43
C THR A 315 -24.48 -17.49 -67.33
N SER A 316 -24.52 -16.69 -68.40
CA SER A 316 -25.39 -16.83 -69.57
C SER A 316 -24.91 -17.94 -70.50
#